data_AF-A0A9Q3HS05-F1
#
_entry.id   AF-A0A9Q3HS05-F1
#
_cell.length_a   1.000
_cell.length_b   1.000
_cell.length_c   1.000
_cell.angle_alpha   90.00
_cell.angle_beta   90.00
_cell.angle_gamma   90.00
#
_symmetry.space_group_name_H-M   'P 1'
#
loop_
_entity.id
_entity.type
_entity.pdbx_description
1 polymer ?
#
loop_
_entity_poly.entity_id
_entity_poly.type
_entity_poly.pdbx_seq_one_letter_code
_entity_poly.pdbx_strand_id
1 'polypeptide(L)'
;MKEELIEILLKYRESFSSDNEPLGAIKGHEVDIMLNVERPYTPLLRRPAYPAIPRAREALESHIDELVKLGGLRKAGHNEEVEVTIPVIITWNNDK
;
A
#
# COMPACT_ATOMS: atom_id res chain seq x y z
N MET A 1 -14.84 14.90 -33.44
CA MET A 1 -13.74 15.20 -32.50
C MET A 1 -14.11 15.04 -31.03
N LYS A 2 -14.97 15.87 -30.42
CA LYS A 2 -15.29 15.74 -28.98
C LYS A 2 -16.09 14.45 -28.68
N GLU A 3 -17.07 14.11 -29.52
CA GLU A 3 -17.87 12.89 -29.36
C GLU A 3 -17.03 11.63 -29.57
N GLU A 4 -16.22 11.58 -30.62
CA GLU A 4 -15.29 10.46 -30.87
C GLU A 4 -14.31 10.23 -29.71
N LEU A 5 -13.78 11.30 -29.11
CA LEU A 5 -12.91 11.16 -27.94
C LEU A 5 -13.66 10.54 -26.76
N ILE A 6 -14.89 10.98 -26.49
CA ILE A 6 -15.73 10.44 -25.41
C ILE A 6 -16.03 8.95 -25.67
N GLU A 7 -16.35 8.58 -26.91
CA GLU A 7 -16.58 7.17 -27.29
C GLU A 7 -15.34 6.30 -27.03
N ILE A 8 -14.15 6.78 -27.39
CA ILE A 8 -12.89 6.06 -27.14
C ILE A 8 -12.64 5.90 -25.63
N LEU A 9 -12.81 6.98 -24.85
CA LEU A 9 -12.60 6.94 -23.40
C LEU A 9 -13.60 6.00 -22.70
N LEU A 10 -14.86 5.99 -23.13
CA LEU A 10 -15.87 5.08 -22.61
C LEU A 10 -15.60 3.63 -23.02
N LYS A 11 -15.17 3.40 -24.26
CA LYS A 11 -14.82 2.07 -24.77
C LYS A 11 -13.66 1.43 -24.00
N TYR A 12 -12.64 2.22 -23.64
CA TYR A 12 -11.46 1.74 -22.93
C TYR A 12 -11.43 2.15 -21.45
N ARG A 13 -12.59 2.41 -20.84
CA ARG A 13 -12.68 2.91 -19.45
C ARG A 13 -11.89 2.07 -18.44
N GLU A 14 -11.83 0.76 -18.63
CA GLU A 14 -11.15 -0.22 -17.76
C GLU A 14 -9.62 -0.20 -17.94
N SER A 15 -9.11 0.52 -18.93
CA SER A 15 -7.66 0.73 -19.12
C SER A 15 -7.15 1.94 -18.33
N PHE A 16 -8.04 2.71 -17.69
CA PHE A 16 -7.69 3.88 -16.89
C PHE A 16 -7.83 3.56 -15.40
N SER A 17 -6.89 4.07 -14.60
CA SER A 17 -6.98 3.99 -13.14
C SER A 17 -8.21 4.76 -12.66
N SER A 18 -8.99 4.16 -11.75
CA SER A 18 -10.08 4.83 -11.05
C SER A 18 -10.06 4.49 -9.57
N ASP A 19 -10.69 5.35 -8.75
CA ASP A 19 -10.75 5.17 -7.29
C ASP A 19 -11.66 4.00 -6.88
N ASN A 20 -12.36 3.38 -7.83
CA ASN A 20 -13.30 2.28 -7.61
C ASN A 20 -12.70 0.90 -7.94
N GLU A 21 -11.52 0.85 -8.55
CA GLU A 21 -10.89 -0.39 -8.97
C GLU A 21 -9.69 -0.73 -8.08
N PRO A 22 -9.62 -1.96 -7.54
CA PRO A 22 -8.54 -2.32 -6.62
C PRO A 22 -7.18 -2.33 -7.32
N LEU A 23 -6.17 -1.83 -6.61
CA LEU A 23 -4.77 -1.97 -6.99
C LEU A 23 -4.43 -3.47 -6.99
N GLY A 24 -3.92 -3.98 -8.12
CA GLY A 24 -3.52 -5.38 -8.24
C GLY A 24 -4.59 -6.35 -8.73
N ALA A 25 -5.60 -5.88 -9.49
CA ALA A 25 -6.52 -6.77 -10.22
C ALA A 25 -5.84 -7.72 -11.24
N ILE A 26 -4.52 -7.57 -11.45
CA ILE A 26 -3.72 -8.43 -12.32
C ILE A 26 -3.32 -9.69 -11.56
N LYS A 27 -3.98 -10.81 -11.88
CA LYS A 27 -3.71 -12.14 -11.30
C LYS A 27 -2.44 -12.75 -11.90
N GLY A 28 -1.68 -13.51 -11.10
CA GLY A 28 -0.52 -14.28 -11.59
C GLY A 28 0.83 -13.55 -11.50
N HIS A 29 0.88 -12.39 -10.83
CA HIS A 29 2.11 -11.64 -10.56
C HIS A 29 2.46 -11.63 -9.07
N GLU A 30 1.99 -12.61 -8.32
CA GLU A 30 2.34 -12.78 -6.93
C GLU A 30 3.85 -13.03 -6.81
N VAL A 31 4.51 -12.30 -5.90
CA VAL A 31 5.94 -12.45 -5.64
C VAL A 31 6.12 -13.21 -4.34
N ASP A 32 6.83 -14.34 -4.42
CA ASP A 32 7.33 -15.04 -3.24
C ASP A 32 8.67 -14.41 -2.81
N ILE A 33 8.69 -13.81 -1.62
CA ILE A 33 9.87 -13.16 -1.06
C ILE A 33 10.34 -13.98 0.13
N MET A 34 11.47 -14.67 -0.04
CA MET A 34 12.10 -15.44 1.04
C MET A 34 13.25 -14.68 1.66
N LEU A 35 13.33 -14.71 3.00
CA LEU A 35 14.53 -14.26 3.71
C LEU A 35 15.67 -15.25 3.50
N ASN A 36 16.89 -14.73 3.36
CA ASN A 36 18.11 -15.53 3.31
C ASN A 36 18.63 -15.92 4.70
N VAL A 37 17.85 -15.68 5.75
CA VAL A 37 18.20 -15.94 7.16
C VAL A 37 17.03 -16.62 7.86
N GLU A 38 17.35 -17.52 8.79
CA GLU A 38 16.36 -18.22 9.62
C GLU A 38 16.23 -17.55 11.01
N ARG A 39 15.20 -17.95 11.76
CA ARG A 39 14.98 -17.47 13.12
C ARG A 39 16.13 -17.94 14.04
N PRO A 40 16.55 -17.14 15.04
CA PRO A 40 15.98 -15.85 15.44
C PRO A 40 16.43 -14.69 14.53
N TYR A 41 15.45 -13.92 14.04
CA TYR A 41 15.71 -12.73 13.22
C TYR A 41 16.47 -11.65 13.98
N THR A 42 17.30 -10.89 13.25
CA THR A 42 18.07 -9.78 13.84
C THR A 42 17.15 -8.72 14.46
N PRO A 43 17.58 -8.01 15.52
CA PRO A 43 16.76 -6.96 16.15
C PRO A 43 16.28 -5.86 15.18
N LEU A 44 17.00 -5.67 14.06
CA LEU A 44 16.63 -4.74 13.00
C LEU A 44 15.25 -5.05 12.40
N LEU A 45 14.90 -6.34 12.31
CA LEU A 45 13.64 -6.86 11.78
C LEU A 45 12.50 -6.86 12.81
N ARG A 46 12.75 -6.36 14.03
CA ARG A 46 11.81 -6.31 15.16
C ARG A 46 11.66 -4.91 15.76
N ARG A 47 11.96 -3.87 14.97
CA ARG A 47 11.90 -2.50 15.48
C ARG A 47 10.45 -2.06 15.70
N PRO A 48 10.13 -1.41 16.84
CA PRO A 48 8.82 -0.80 17.03
C PRO A 48 8.60 0.31 16.00
N ALA A 49 7.33 0.63 15.72
CA ALA A 49 6.98 1.77 14.89
C ALA A 49 7.58 3.06 15.49
N TYR A 50 8.08 3.93 14.63
CA TYR A 50 8.60 5.23 15.07
C TYR A 50 7.42 6.12 15.52
N PRO A 51 7.55 6.93 16.59
CA PRO A 51 6.49 7.83 17.00
C PRO A 51 6.21 8.87 15.91
N ALA A 52 4.97 8.90 15.41
CA ALA A 52 4.50 9.91 14.47
C ALA A 52 3.91 11.11 15.22
N ILE A 53 4.14 12.33 14.72
CA ILE A 53 3.47 13.54 15.22
C ILE A 53 1.96 13.48 14.89
N PRO A 54 1.06 14.05 15.73
CA PRO A 54 -0.39 13.91 15.54
C PRO A 54 -0.89 14.30 14.14
N ARG A 55 -0.41 15.43 13.61
CA ARG A 55 -0.75 15.89 12.25
C ARG A 55 -0.33 14.89 11.17
N ALA A 56 0.83 14.26 11.31
CA ALA A 56 1.28 13.26 10.35
C ALA A 56 0.42 12.00 10.44
N ARG A 57 0.03 11.60 11.65
CA ARG A 57 -0.84 10.46 11.87
C ARG A 57 -2.21 10.64 11.19
N GLU A 58 -2.84 11.81 11.35
CA GLU A 58 -4.14 12.12 10.72
C GLU A 58 -4.06 12.07 9.19
N ALA A 59 -3.02 12.67 8.60
CA ALA A 59 -2.82 12.63 7.14
C ALA A 59 -2.59 11.20 6.63
N LEU A 60 -1.85 10.39 7.39
CA LEU A 60 -1.59 9.00 7.04
C LEU A 60 -2.82 8.12 7.15
N GLU A 61 -3.69 8.37 8.12
CA GLU A 61 -4.91 7.58 8.32
C GLU A 61 -5.79 7.59 7.06
N SER A 62 -5.95 8.76 6.42
CA SER A 62 -6.68 8.88 5.14
C SER A 62 -6.07 8.01 4.03
N HIS A 63 -4.75 8.05 3.88
CA HIS A 63 -4.06 7.29 2.83
C HIS A 63 -4.03 5.78 3.12
N ILE A 64 -3.92 5.39 4.38
CA ILE A 64 -4.02 3.98 4.79
C ILE A 64 -5.43 3.47 4.47
N ASP A 65 -6.47 4.23 4.78
CA ASP A 65 -7.86 3.87 4.47
C ASP A 65 -8.10 3.74 2.96
N GLU A 66 -7.55 4.64 2.15
CA GLU A 66 -7.58 4.55 0.68
C GLU A 66 -6.91 3.27 0.18
N LEU A 67 -5.70 2.98 0.66
CA LEU A 67 -4.96 1.77 0.26
C LEU A 67 -5.67 0.48 0.71
N VAL A 68 -6.34 0.49 1.86
CA VAL A 68 -7.17 -0.63 2.31
C VAL A 68 -8.39 -0.82 1.41
N LYS A 69 -9.09 0.26 1.03
CA LYS A 69 -10.23 0.22 0.10
C LYS A 69 -9.82 -0.31 -1.28
N LEU A 70 -8.65 0.12 -1.75
CA LEU A 70 -8.08 -0.32 -3.03
C LEU A 70 -7.44 -1.71 -2.94
N GLY A 71 -7.44 -2.38 -1.79
CA GLY A 71 -6.88 -3.73 -1.63
C GLY A 71 -5.34 -3.80 -1.63
N GLY A 72 -4.65 -2.66 -1.64
CA GLY A 72 -3.18 -2.61 -1.56
C GLY A 72 -2.65 -2.87 -0.15
N LEU A 73 -3.45 -2.60 0.88
CA LEU A 73 -3.16 -2.95 2.27
C LEU A 73 -4.30 -3.79 2.85
N ARG A 74 -3.96 -4.67 3.79
CA ARG A 74 -4.95 -5.37 4.62
C ARG A 74 -4.50 -5.43 6.06
N LYS A 75 -5.47 -5.54 6.96
CA LYS A 75 -5.21 -5.82 8.37
C LYS A 75 -4.81 -7.31 8.50
N ALA A 76 -3.67 -7.56 9.13
CA ALA A 76 -3.30 -8.92 9.54
C ALA A 76 -4.24 -9.41 10.65
N GLY A 77 -4.66 -10.67 10.57
CA GLY A 77 -5.53 -11.28 11.57
C GLY A 77 -4.84 -11.43 12.94
N HIS A 78 -5.62 -11.53 14.02
CA HIS A 78 -5.05 -11.68 15.38
C HIS A 78 -4.17 -12.94 15.53
N ASN A 79 -4.53 -14.03 14.84
CA ASN A 79 -3.80 -15.30 14.85
C ASN A 79 -2.93 -15.50 13.60
N GLU A 80 -2.76 -14.46 12.78
CA GLU A 80 -1.94 -14.55 11.59
C GLU A 80 -0.47 -14.37 11.98
N GLU A 81 0.37 -15.34 11.64
CA GLU A 81 1.80 -15.25 11.91
C GLU A 81 2.45 -14.27 10.94
N VAL A 82 2.82 -13.09 11.45
CA VAL A 82 3.61 -12.11 10.70
C VAL A 82 5.08 -12.40 10.93
N GLU A 83 5.78 -12.85 9.90
CA GLU A 83 7.19 -13.24 10.01
C GLU A 83 8.11 -12.05 10.32
N VAL A 84 7.83 -10.88 9.73
CA VAL A 84 8.65 -9.68 9.84
C VAL A 84 7.78 -8.44 10.00
N THR A 85 8.17 -7.56 10.93
CA THR A 85 7.59 -6.23 11.08
C THR A 85 8.66 -5.18 10.82
N ILE A 86 8.50 -4.41 9.74
CA ILE A 86 9.42 -3.32 9.41
C ILE A 86 8.74 -2.00 9.72
N PRO A 87 9.34 -1.12 10.56
CA PRO A 87 8.80 0.21 10.75
C PRO A 87 8.95 1.03 9.46
N VAL A 88 7.86 1.68 9.04
CA VAL A 88 7.91 2.63 7.93
C VAL A 88 8.36 3.99 8.46
N ILE A 89 9.40 4.56 7.83
CA ILE A 89 9.84 5.93 8.10
C ILE A 89 9.30 6.82 6.99
N ILE A 90 8.58 7.88 7.38
CA ILE A 90 7.98 8.82 6.43
C ILE A 90 8.65 10.17 6.62
N THR A 91 9.38 10.60 5.59
CA THR A 91 10.05 11.90 5.56
C THR A 91 9.22 12.86 4.74
N TRP A 92 8.66 13.88 5.39
CA TRP A 92 8.05 15.02 4.70
C TRP A 92 9.15 16.06 4.45
N ASN A 93 9.55 16.24 3.19
CA ASN A 93 10.41 17.37 2.85
C ASN A 93 9.51 18.62 2.82
N ASN A 94 9.52 19.39 3.90
CA ASN A 94 9.05 20.77 3.82
C ASN A 94 10.20 21.54 3.17
N ASP A 95 10.03 21.92 1.90
CA ASP A 95 10.93 22.87 1.25
C ASP A 95 11.07 24.10 2.16
N LYS A 96 12.23 24.17 2.82
CA LYS A 96 12.80 25.39 3.39
C LYS A 96 14.04 25.71 2.60
#